data_AF-A0A8S2RTS5-F1
#
_entry.id   AF-A0A8S2RTS5-F1
#
_cell.length_a   1.000
_cell.length_b   1.000
_cell.length_c   1.000
_cell.angle_alpha   90.00
_cell.angle_beta   90.00
_cell.angle_gamma   90.00
#
_symmetry.space_group_name_H-M   'P 1'
#
loop_
_entity.id
_entity.type
_entity.pdbx_description
1 polymer ?
#
loop_
_entity_poly.entity_id
_entity_poly.type
_entity_poly.pdbx_seq_one_letter_code
_entity_poly.pdbx_strand_id
1 'polypeptide(L)'
;VYTLGGRNVYQLLRLNLPGAFPSIPTLESYNKEYCTRIEEEDFRFDELSSYLNKINCSYAYISEDCTGVIGKIQYDVASNSFIGFCPELNNGVPMLRQYQTDDFLQ
;
A
#
# COMPACT_ATOMS: atom_id res chain seq x y z
N VAL A 1 -7.40 15.09 1.16
CA VAL A 1 -6.55 16.19 0.62
C VAL A 1 -5.12 15.76 0.41
N TYR A 2 -4.44 15.18 1.42
CA TYR A 2 -3.05 14.70 1.29
C TYR A 2 -2.85 13.72 0.12
N THR A 3 -3.72 12.72 -0.01
CA THR A 3 -3.63 11.69 -1.06
C THR A 3 -3.97 12.22 -2.47
N LEU A 4 -4.93 13.17 -2.57
CA LEU A 4 -5.42 13.68 -3.85
C LEU A 4 -4.62 14.88 -4.38
N GLY A 5 -4.21 15.80 -3.49
CA GLY A 5 -3.47 17.01 -3.85
C GLY A 5 -1.96 16.87 -3.64
N GLY A 6 -1.50 15.77 -3.05
CA GLY A 6 -0.11 15.56 -2.72
C GLY A 6 0.37 16.36 -1.51
N ARG A 7 1.61 16.07 -1.10
CA ARG A 7 2.25 16.62 0.10
C ARG A 7 2.34 18.16 0.08
N ASN A 8 2.69 18.73 -1.07
CA ASN A 8 2.90 20.19 -1.19
C ASN A 8 1.60 20.97 -1.01
N VAL A 9 0.51 20.53 -1.64
CA VAL A 9 -0.81 21.17 -1.50
C VAL A 9 -1.33 21.02 -0.07
N TYR A 10 -1.16 19.84 0.54
CA TYR A 10 -1.54 19.63 1.94
C TYR A 10 -0.80 20.56 2.89
N GLN A 11 0.52 20.72 2.69
CA GLN A 11 1.35 21.57 3.53
C GLN A 11 1.01 23.06 3.36
N LEU A 12 0.73 23.50 2.12
CA LEU A 12 0.22 24.85 1.86
C LEU A 12 -1.08 25.11 2.63
N LEU A 13 -2.06 24.20 2.52
CA LEU A 13 -3.34 24.36 3.22
C LEU A 13 -3.19 24.36 4.73
N ARG A 14 -2.33 23.49 5.28
CA ARG A 14 -2.04 23.43 6.71
C ARG A 14 -1.42 24.73 7.24
N LEU A 15 -0.55 25.37 6.46
CA LEU A 15 0.06 26.65 6.84
C LEU A 15 -0.95 27.80 6.80
N ASN A 16 -1.90 27.79 5.86
CA ASN A 16 -2.92 28.83 5.72
C ASN A 16 -4.13 28.62 6.65
N LEU A 17 -4.33 27.42 7.19
CA LEU A 17 -5.44 27.07 8.09
C LEU A 17 -4.89 26.39 9.36
N PRO A 18 -4.30 27.18 10.30
CA PRO A 18 -3.69 26.63 11.50
C PRO A 18 -4.74 25.92 12.36
N GLY A 19 -4.45 24.68 12.75
CA GLY A 19 -5.34 23.85 13.58
C GLY A 19 -6.41 23.06 12.82
N ALA A 20 -6.63 23.33 11.52
CA ALA A 20 -7.62 22.59 10.74
C ALA A 20 -7.13 21.19 10.29
N PHE A 21 -5.81 21.02 10.15
CA PHE A 21 -5.20 19.80 9.62
C PHE A 21 -4.16 19.19 10.57
N PRO A 22 -4.13 17.85 10.73
CA PRO A 22 -3.12 17.18 11.53
C PRO A 22 -1.71 17.36 10.92
N SER A 23 -0.69 17.14 11.75
CA SER A 23 0.69 17.18 11.29
C SER A 23 1.00 16.05 10.31
N ILE A 24 2.00 16.23 9.44
CA ILE A 24 2.41 15.18 8.47
C ILE A 24 2.82 13.88 9.19
N PRO A 25 3.66 13.91 10.25
CA PRO A 25 3.99 12.69 11.00
C PRO A 25 2.76 11.98 11.58
N THR A 26 1.80 12.76 12.09
CA THR A 26 0.53 12.20 12.59
C THR A 26 -0.24 11.52 11.47
N LEU A 27 -0.30 12.14 10.29
CA LEU A 27 -1.00 11.58 9.12
C LEU A 27 -0.29 10.32 8.59
N GLU A 28 1.04 10.29 8.56
CA GLU A 28 1.82 9.10 8.19
C GLU A 28 1.61 7.95 9.19
N SER A 29 1.53 8.25 10.49
CA SER A 29 1.18 7.27 11.52
C SER A 29 -0.23 6.72 11.32
N TYR A 30 -1.22 7.60 11.08
CA TYR A 30 -2.59 7.18 10.79
C TYR A 30 -2.67 6.33 9.52
N ASN A 31 -1.94 6.69 8.46
CA ASN A 31 -1.89 5.87 7.25
C ASN A 31 -1.26 4.50 7.56
N LYS A 32 -0.19 4.45 8.35
CA LYS A 32 0.45 3.17 8.71
C LYS A 32 -0.47 2.27 9.55
N GLU A 33 -1.31 2.85 10.40
CA GLU A 33 -2.18 2.12 11.34
C GLU A 33 -3.54 1.75 10.71
N TYR A 34 -4.13 2.62 9.89
CA TYR A 34 -5.50 2.46 9.38
C TYR A 34 -5.61 2.26 7.87
N CYS A 35 -4.60 2.65 7.07
CA CYS A 35 -4.58 2.17 5.69
C CYS A 35 -4.15 0.71 5.75
N THR A 36 -5.10 -0.19 5.47
CA THR A 36 -4.86 -1.60 5.16
C THR A 36 -3.68 -1.67 4.21
N ARG A 37 -2.53 -2.06 4.73
CA ARG A 37 -1.32 -2.23 3.95
C ARG A 37 -1.67 -3.21 2.85
N ILE A 38 -1.54 -2.77 1.60
CA ILE A 38 -1.72 -3.65 0.45
C ILE A 38 -0.46 -4.49 0.41
N GLU A 39 -0.60 -5.77 0.73
CA GLU A 39 0.45 -6.74 0.56
C GLU A 39 0.42 -7.26 -0.88
N GLU A 40 1.58 -7.62 -1.44
CA GLU A 40 1.63 -8.39 -2.68
C GLU A 40 0.89 -9.72 -2.49
N GLU A 41 0.31 -10.29 -3.54
CA GLU A 41 -0.49 -11.53 -3.48
C GLU A 41 -1.82 -11.43 -2.69
N ASP A 42 -2.06 -10.38 -1.90
CA ASP A 42 -3.30 -10.20 -1.14
C ASP A 42 -4.38 -9.46 -1.96
N PHE A 43 -5.25 -10.25 -2.61
CA PHE A 43 -6.36 -9.74 -3.38
C PHE A 43 -7.63 -9.58 -2.53
N ARG A 44 -8.05 -8.32 -2.38
CA ARG A 44 -9.25 -7.91 -1.62
C ARG A 44 -10.55 -8.09 -2.40
N PHE A 45 -10.82 -9.31 -2.84
CA PHE A 45 -12.00 -9.64 -3.66
C PHE A 45 -13.32 -9.46 -2.91
N ASP A 46 -13.35 -9.66 -1.59
CA ASP A 46 -14.54 -9.48 -0.77
C ASP A 46 -14.95 -8.00 -0.68
N GLU A 47 -13.98 -7.10 -0.52
CA GLU A 47 -14.23 -5.66 -0.53
C GLU A 47 -14.58 -5.16 -1.93
N LEU A 48 -13.97 -5.72 -2.98
CA LEU A 48 -14.37 -5.45 -4.36
C LEU A 48 -15.82 -5.85 -4.60
N SER A 49 -16.22 -7.05 -4.18
CA SER A 49 -17.61 -7.54 -4.28
C SER A 49 -18.57 -6.63 -3.50
N SER A 50 -18.23 -6.28 -2.27
CA SER A 50 -19.00 -5.36 -1.44
C SER A 50 -19.18 -3.99 -2.10
N TYR A 51 -18.13 -3.47 -2.72
CA TYR A 51 -18.16 -2.22 -3.47
C TYR A 51 -19.06 -2.32 -4.71
N LEU A 52 -18.91 -3.37 -5.52
CA LEU A 52 -19.71 -3.62 -6.73
C LEU A 52 -21.21 -3.71 -6.39
N ASN A 53 -21.56 -4.44 -5.32
CA ASN A 53 -22.92 -4.51 -4.82
C ASN A 53 -23.46 -3.13 -4.41
N LYS A 54 -22.64 -2.32 -3.73
CA LYS A 54 -23.03 -0.96 -3.32
C LYS A 54 -23.34 -0.04 -4.50
N ILE A 55 -22.60 -0.18 -5.61
CA ILE A 55 -22.81 0.63 -6.82
C ILE A 55 -23.77 -0.03 -7.83
N ASN A 56 -24.40 -1.15 -7.46
CA ASN A 56 -25.27 -1.95 -8.32
C ASN A 56 -24.63 -2.31 -9.67
N CYS A 57 -23.36 -2.72 -9.63
CA CYS A 57 -22.59 -3.16 -10.79
C CYS A 57 -22.23 -4.64 -10.62
N SER A 58 -22.34 -5.43 -11.69
CA SER A 58 -22.07 -6.87 -11.65
C SER A 58 -20.75 -7.27 -12.32
N TYR A 59 -20.07 -6.32 -12.99
CA TYR A 59 -18.89 -6.61 -13.80
C TYR A 59 -17.76 -5.65 -13.46
N ALA A 60 -16.57 -6.21 -13.31
CA ALA A 60 -15.31 -5.47 -13.26
C ALA A 60 -14.38 -6.03 -14.34
N TYR A 61 -13.67 -5.14 -15.02
CA TYR A 61 -12.64 -5.50 -15.99
C TYR A 61 -11.30 -5.08 -15.42
N ILE A 62 -10.32 -5.98 -15.50
CA ILE A 62 -8.96 -5.74 -15.03
C ILE A 62 -8.05 -5.82 -16.24
N SER A 63 -7.21 -4.81 -16.42
CA SER A 63 -6.10 -4.82 -17.36
C SER A 63 -4.85 -4.54 -16.54
N GLU A 64 -3.85 -5.39 -16.66
CA GLU A 64 -2.55 -5.21 -16.03
C GLU A 64 -1.56 -4.70 -17.07
N ASP A 65 -0.75 -3.72 -16.70
CA ASP A 65 0.41 -3.27 -17.46
C ASP A 65 1.64 -3.31 -16.55
N CYS A 66 2.74 -3.86 -17.05
CA CYS A 66 3.96 -4.01 -16.27
C CYS A 66 4.82 -2.75 -16.42
N THR A 67 4.78 -1.87 -15.43
CA THR A 67 5.70 -0.72 -15.37
C THR A 67 7.05 -1.18 -14.82
N GLY A 68 8.14 -0.87 -15.51
CA GLY A 68 9.49 -1.11 -15.00
C GLY A 68 9.77 -0.29 -13.74
N VAL A 69 9.88 -0.95 -12.58
CA VAL A 69 10.25 -0.31 -11.31
C VAL A 69 11.76 -0.41 -11.13
N ILE A 70 12.41 0.71 -10.79
CA ILE A 70 13.82 0.69 -10.37
C ILE A 70 13.86 0.01 -8.99
N GLY A 71 14.33 -1.24 -8.97
CA GLY A 71 14.45 -2.03 -7.75
C GLY A 71 15.32 -1.30 -6.72
N LYS A 72 14.70 -0.86 -5.63
CA LYS A 72 15.42 -0.36 -4.45
C LYS A 72 15.22 -1.37 -3.35
N ILE A 73 16.29 -2.12 -3.04
CA ILE A 73 16.26 -3.09 -1.95
C ILE A 73 16.10 -2.34 -0.64
N GLN A 74 15.08 -2.67 0.12
CA GLN A 74 14.83 -2.13 1.46
C GLN A 74 14.49 -3.27 2.40
N TYR A 75 14.90 -3.13 3.65
CA TYR A 75 14.49 -4.04 4.71
C TYR A 75 13.23 -3.49 5.37
N ASP A 76 12.17 -4.29 5.41
CA ASP A 76 10.99 -3.98 6.20
C ASP A 76 11.03 -4.71 7.55
N VAL A 77 11.14 -3.91 8.61
CA VAL A 77 11.20 -4.38 9.98
C VAL A 77 9.88 -5.01 10.42
N ALA A 78 8.74 -4.55 9.88
CA ALA A 78 7.44 -5.02 10.31
C ALA A 78 7.15 -6.46 9.85
N SER A 79 7.60 -6.85 8.66
CA SER A 79 7.44 -8.19 8.10
C SER A 79 8.69 -9.07 8.21
N ASN A 80 9.78 -8.55 8.80
CA ASN A 80 11.08 -9.22 8.88
C ASN A 80 11.56 -9.72 7.51
N SER A 81 11.38 -8.90 6.48
CA SER A 81 11.62 -9.31 5.08
C SER A 81 12.25 -8.20 4.24
N PHE A 82 12.97 -8.60 3.19
CA PHE A 82 13.48 -7.69 2.18
C PHE A 82 12.45 -7.45 1.07
N ILE A 83 12.25 -6.17 0.73
CA ILE A 83 11.42 -5.72 -0.40
C ILE A 83 12.31 -5.19 -1.54
N GLY A 84 11.81 -5.25 -2.77
CA GLY A 84 12.52 -4.73 -3.95
C GLY A 84 13.34 -5.75 -4.73
N PHE A 85 13.34 -7.01 -4.30
CA PHE A 85 13.71 -8.15 -5.15
C PHE A 85 12.52 -8.58 -6.01
N CYS A 86 12.78 -9.23 -7.15
CA CYS A 86 11.73 -9.88 -7.93
C CYS A 86 11.50 -11.28 -7.33
N PRO A 87 10.36 -11.54 -6.68
CA PRO A 87 10.07 -12.87 -6.16
C PRO A 87 9.79 -13.85 -7.31
N GLU A 88 9.95 -15.13 -7.02
CA GLU A 88 9.43 -16.20 -7.87
C GLU A 88 7.91 -16.05 -8.02
N LEU A 89 7.43 -16.40 -9.21
CA LEU A 89 6.01 -16.30 -9.55
C LEU A 89 5.36 -17.67 -9.43
N ASN A 90 4.23 -17.74 -8.73
CA ASN A 90 3.35 -18.90 -8.71
C ASN A 90 2.09 -18.57 -9.52
N ASN A 91 1.88 -19.25 -10.65
CA ASN A 91 0.78 -18.95 -11.59
C ASN A 91 0.73 -17.49 -12.05
N GLY A 92 1.89 -16.84 -12.20
CA GLY A 92 1.98 -15.44 -12.60
C GLY A 92 1.82 -14.43 -11.46
N VAL A 93 1.61 -14.88 -10.22
CA VAL A 93 1.50 -14.02 -9.03
C VAL A 93 2.79 -14.10 -8.21
N PRO A 94 3.34 -12.97 -7.74
CA PRO A 94 4.53 -12.97 -6.89
C PRO A 94 4.28 -13.72 -5.58
N MET A 95 5.22 -14.58 -5.17
CA MET A 95 5.13 -15.25 -3.88
C MET A 95 5.40 -14.27 -2.72
N LEU A 96 4.46 -14.21 -1.78
CA LEU A 96 4.52 -13.34 -0.61
C LEU A 96 5.76 -13.64 0.25
N ARG A 97 6.49 -12.57 0.61
CA ARG A 97 7.57 -12.60 1.62
C ARG A 97 8.61 -13.70 1.39
N GLN A 98 8.95 -13.99 0.14
CA GLN A 98 9.96 -15.00 -0.19
C GLN A 98 11.33 -14.73 0.46
N TYR A 99 11.71 -13.45 0.62
CA TYR A 99 12.99 -13.06 1.18
C TYR A 99 12.86 -12.64 2.64
N GLN A 100 12.56 -13.60 3.52
CA GLN A 100 12.52 -13.41 4.97
C GLN A 100 13.87 -13.69 5.64
N THR A 101 14.11 -12.99 6.74
CA THR A 101 15.24 -13.29 7.62
C THR A 101 14.82 -14.25 8.72
N ASP A 102 15.79 -15.02 9.24
CA ASP A 102 15.57 -15.90 10.38
C ASP A 102 15.10 -15.09 11.61
N ASP A 103 14.18 -15.67 12.37
CA ASP A 103 13.81 -15.13 13.67
C ASP A 103 14.75 -15.73 14.72
N PHE A 104 15.59 -14.90 15.33
CA PHE A 104 16.60 -15.34 16.29
C PHE A 104 16.03 -15.63 17.69
N LEU A 105 14.70 -15.58 17.83
CA LEU A 105 13.94 -15.92 19.03
C LEU A 105 13.40 -17.37 18.90
N GLN A 106 14.29 -18.36 19.00
CA GLN A 106 13.93 -19.76 19.31
C GLN A 106 14.14 -20.06 20.79
#